data_AF-A0A7S1FY55-F1
#
_entry.id   AF-A0A7S1FY55-F1
#
_cell.length_a   1.000
_cell.length_b   1.000
_cell.length_c   1.000
_cell.angle_alpha   90.00
_cell.angle_beta   90.00
_cell.angle_gamma   90.00
#
_symmetry.space_group_name_H-M   'P 1'
#
loop_
_entity.id
_entity.type
_entity.pdbx_description
1 polymer ?
#
loop_
_entity_poly.entity_id
_entity_poly.type
_entity_poly.pdbx_seq_one_letter_code
_entity_poly.pdbx_strand_id
1 'polypeptide(L)'
;KFEEEVVASFKGLGYGFPISKTGLASVGAPHTWPPILAALTWLVGLLGYEEKAKASKLQDDAEPEALDDASPLEKVFFEYLGHAYVAYMTQDTEELESLAEGLNAVFEEKIQFIYDEAERQADINMALEDEIKQMDSKAASLPESLEKLENLNTKANDYRKVIENLLAYKEDFSAKVSKKNLQLQENEKKLGEIRTIVNSLKVKISSQGLTTEDVRRMELEQVRLKEGLERSKETKKSNNDELLKHEAELSKRFGKLEEIVKNYNSKASELQFIPITAKNSGQKKINDRNRKKGRQ
;
A
#
# COMPACT_ATOMS: atom_id res chain seq x y z
N LYS A 1 54.42 -55.93 -69.71
CA LYS A 1 53.27 -55.93 -70.65
C LYS A 1 52.47 -54.69 -70.33
N PHE A 2 52.36 -53.77 -71.28
CA PHE A 2 51.81 -52.43 -71.09
C PHE A 2 50.42 -52.45 -70.41
N GLU A 3 49.58 -53.41 -70.76
CA GLU A 3 48.22 -53.54 -70.22
C GLU A 3 48.20 -53.85 -68.72
N GLU A 4 49.24 -54.52 -68.20
CA GLU A 4 49.33 -54.83 -66.78
C GLU A 4 49.80 -53.63 -65.96
N GLU A 5 50.69 -52.82 -66.53
CA GLU A 5 51.17 -51.57 -65.94
C GLU A 5 50.04 -50.55 -65.87
N VAL A 6 49.25 -50.39 -66.93
CA VAL A 6 48.09 -49.49 -66.96
C VAL A 6 47.07 -49.86 -65.87
N VAL A 7 46.72 -51.14 -65.74
CA VAL A 7 45.79 -51.59 -64.69
C VAL A 7 46.37 -51.34 -63.29
N ALA A 8 47.68 -51.57 -63.09
CA ALA A 8 48.34 -51.30 -61.82
C ALA A 8 48.38 -49.80 -61.48
N SER A 9 48.65 -48.93 -62.46
CA SER A 9 48.67 -47.48 -62.28
C SER A 9 47.29 -46.93 -61.91
N PHE A 10 46.23 -47.31 -62.63
CA PHE A 10 44.87 -46.89 -62.27
C PHE A 10 44.45 -47.37 -60.88
N LYS A 11 44.83 -48.61 -60.50
CA LYS A 11 44.60 -49.11 -59.15
C LYS A 11 45.40 -48.35 -58.09
N GLY A 12 46.65 -47.99 -58.37
CA GLY A 12 47.50 -47.20 -57.49
C GLY A 12 47.00 -45.77 -57.29
N LEU A 13 46.39 -45.19 -58.32
CA LEU A 13 45.73 -43.88 -58.26
C LEU A 13 44.35 -43.93 -57.56
N GLY A 14 43.87 -45.11 -57.15
CA GLY A 14 42.61 -45.26 -56.44
C GLY A 14 41.37 -45.32 -57.35
N TYR A 15 41.53 -45.68 -58.62
CA TYR A 15 40.38 -45.84 -59.53
C TYR A 15 39.46 -46.98 -59.06
N GLY A 16 38.19 -46.66 -58.79
CA GLY A 16 37.24 -47.55 -58.12
C GLY A 16 36.65 -48.68 -58.98
N PHE A 17 36.92 -48.71 -60.29
CA PHE A 17 36.32 -49.71 -61.20
C PHE A 17 37.38 -50.60 -61.85
N PRO A 18 37.15 -51.92 -61.97
CA PRO A 18 38.12 -52.84 -62.54
C PRO A 18 38.27 -52.63 -64.05
N ILE A 19 39.51 -52.42 -64.51
CA ILE A 19 39.85 -52.36 -65.94
C ILE A 19 40.32 -53.75 -66.40
N SER A 20 39.65 -54.32 -67.40
CA SER A 20 40.00 -55.64 -67.91
C SER A 20 41.27 -55.58 -68.78
N LYS A 21 42.25 -56.44 -68.49
CA LYS A 21 43.49 -56.59 -69.29
C LYS A 21 43.20 -56.94 -70.75
N THR A 22 42.20 -57.80 -71.00
CA THR A 22 41.78 -58.16 -72.36
C THR A 22 41.05 -57.01 -73.06
N GLY A 23 40.37 -56.14 -72.30
CA GLY A 23 39.77 -54.91 -72.82
C GLY A 23 40.81 -53.88 -73.27
N LEU A 24 41.95 -53.80 -72.57
CA LEU A 24 43.08 -52.94 -72.94
C LEU A 24 43.86 -53.44 -74.17
N ALA A 25 43.82 -54.74 -74.47
CA ALA A 25 44.38 -55.28 -75.70
C ALA A 25 43.47 -55.04 -76.93
N SER A 26 42.23 -54.58 -76.72
CA SER A 26 41.22 -54.35 -77.77
C SER A 26 40.41 -53.08 -77.50
N VAL A 27 41.14 -51.95 -77.41
CA VAL A 27 40.62 -50.64 -76.97
C VAL A 27 39.53 -50.05 -77.90
N GLY A 28 39.34 -50.59 -79.11
CA GLY A 28 38.34 -50.10 -80.07
C GLY A 28 37.01 -50.87 -80.11
N ALA A 29 36.82 -51.92 -79.31
CA ALA A 29 35.59 -52.72 -79.41
C ALA A 29 34.39 -52.00 -78.77
N PRO A 30 33.17 -52.10 -79.34
CA PRO A 30 32.00 -51.34 -78.89
C PRO A 30 31.63 -51.51 -77.40
N HIS A 31 32.02 -52.64 -76.79
CA HIS A 31 31.72 -52.99 -75.41
C HIS A 31 32.88 -52.74 -74.44
N THR A 32 34.11 -52.53 -74.92
CA THR A 32 35.31 -52.26 -74.10
C THR A 32 35.68 -50.79 -74.08
N TRP A 33 35.34 -50.03 -75.12
CA TRP A 33 35.65 -48.60 -75.21
C TRP A 33 34.93 -47.72 -74.18
N PRO A 34 33.62 -47.88 -73.89
CA PRO A 34 32.95 -47.00 -72.92
C PRO A 34 33.54 -47.06 -71.49
N PRO A 35 33.88 -48.24 -70.92
CA PRO A 35 34.55 -48.32 -69.63
C PRO A 35 35.97 -47.72 -69.63
N ILE A 36 36.72 -47.84 -70.73
CA ILE A 36 38.06 -47.26 -70.86
C ILE A 36 37.97 -45.73 -70.98
N LEU A 37 37.02 -45.22 -71.77
CA LEU A 37 36.77 -43.80 -71.88
C LEU A 37 36.36 -43.19 -70.53
N ALA A 38 35.52 -43.89 -69.75
CA ALA A 38 35.18 -43.47 -68.39
C ALA A 38 36.43 -43.36 -67.49
N ALA A 39 37.34 -44.33 -67.55
CA ALA A 39 38.61 -44.30 -66.82
C ALA A 39 39.49 -43.12 -67.24
N LEU A 40 39.57 -42.82 -68.55
CA LEU A 40 40.32 -41.67 -69.06
C LEU A 40 39.70 -40.34 -68.65
N THR A 41 38.37 -40.20 -68.70
CA THR A 41 37.68 -38.99 -68.23
C THR A 41 37.86 -38.77 -66.73
N TRP A 42 37.89 -39.86 -65.95
CA TRP A 42 38.22 -39.78 -64.52
C TRP A 42 39.66 -39.32 -64.30
N LEU A 43 40.62 -39.83 -65.07
CA LEU A 43 42.03 -39.42 -64.98
C LEU A 43 42.20 -37.93 -65.33
N VAL A 44 41.53 -37.44 -66.37
CA VAL A 44 41.51 -36.01 -66.71
C VAL A 44 40.89 -35.18 -65.59
N GLY A 45 39.80 -35.67 -64.98
CA GLY A 45 39.21 -35.05 -63.79
C GLY A 45 40.20 -34.97 -62.64
N LEU A 46 40.94 -36.05 -62.36
CA LEU A 46 41.94 -36.12 -61.30
C LEU A 46 43.07 -35.08 -61.51
N LEU A 47 43.60 -34.96 -62.73
CA LEU A 47 44.61 -33.96 -63.07
C LEU A 47 44.08 -32.53 -62.88
N GLY A 48 42.82 -32.28 -63.27
CA GLY A 48 42.16 -30.99 -63.03
C GLY A 48 41.98 -30.65 -61.55
N TYR A 49 41.77 -31.65 -60.68
CA TYR A 49 41.76 -31.45 -59.23
C TYR A 49 43.16 -31.18 -58.67
N GLU A 50 44.18 -31.86 -59.17
CA GLU A 50 45.57 -31.64 -58.74
C GLU A 50 46.03 -30.21 -59.07
N GLU A 51 45.74 -29.71 -60.26
CA GLU A 51 46.05 -28.33 -60.65
C GLU A 51 45.33 -27.31 -59.76
N LYS A 52 44.04 -27.52 -59.48
CA LYS A 52 43.27 -26.65 -58.57
C LYS A 52 43.77 -26.72 -57.14
N ALA A 53 44.13 -27.90 -56.65
CA ALA A 53 44.70 -28.07 -55.31
C ALA A 53 46.05 -27.37 -55.17
N LYS A 54 46.91 -27.42 -56.19
CA LYS A 54 48.17 -26.67 -56.23
C LYS A 54 47.94 -25.16 -56.28
N ALA A 55 46.95 -24.70 -57.03
CA ALA A 55 46.60 -23.28 -57.10
C ALA A 55 46.04 -22.75 -55.76
N SER A 56 45.22 -23.54 -55.06
CA SER A 56 44.67 -23.18 -53.73
C SER A 56 45.78 -23.03 -52.69
N LYS A 57 46.76 -23.93 -52.67
CA LYS A 57 47.91 -23.85 -51.76
C LYS A 57 48.76 -22.59 -51.90
N LEU A 58 48.74 -21.95 -53.07
CA LEU A 58 49.46 -20.69 -53.32
C LEU A 58 48.64 -19.46 -52.90
N GLN A 59 47.34 -19.65 -52.61
CA GLN A 59 46.38 -18.59 -52.28
C GLN A 59 46.03 -18.59 -50.78
N ASP A 60 46.16 -19.74 -50.12
CA ASP A 60 45.90 -19.95 -48.68
C ASP A 60 47.03 -19.51 -47.73
N ASP A 61 48.09 -18.85 -48.22
CA ASP A 61 49.02 -18.09 -47.35
C ASP A 61 48.32 -16.92 -46.61
N ALA A 62 47.04 -16.67 -46.89
CA ALA A 62 46.24 -15.61 -46.27
C ALA A 62 45.31 -16.05 -45.12
N GLU A 63 44.95 -17.33 -44.97
CA GLU A 63 44.05 -17.77 -43.89
C GLU A 63 44.42 -19.17 -43.35
N PRO A 64 44.92 -19.28 -42.10
CA PRO A 64 45.12 -20.58 -41.48
C PRO A 64 43.77 -21.13 -41.00
N GLU A 65 43.11 -21.92 -41.84
CA GLU A 65 42.02 -22.81 -41.39
C GLU A 65 42.59 -23.88 -40.45
N ALA A 66 42.52 -23.60 -39.14
CA ALA A 66 42.11 -24.45 -38.02
C ALA A 66 42.42 -25.97 -37.95
N LEU A 67 43.36 -26.51 -38.74
CA LEU A 67 43.73 -27.94 -38.68
C LEU A 67 45.25 -28.18 -38.64
N ASP A 68 46.06 -27.12 -38.63
CA ASP A 68 47.48 -27.18 -38.36
C ASP A 68 47.73 -26.38 -37.07
N ASP A 69 47.86 -27.07 -35.94
CA ASP A 69 48.12 -26.52 -34.60
C ASP A 69 49.54 -25.91 -34.50
N ALA A 70 50.26 -25.88 -35.62
CA ALA A 70 51.58 -25.31 -35.74
C ALA A 70 51.50 -23.78 -35.72
N SER A 71 52.14 -23.16 -34.73
CA SER A 71 52.32 -21.72 -34.66
C SER A 71 52.89 -21.19 -35.99
N PRO A 72 52.54 -19.98 -36.46
CA PRO A 72 53.16 -19.39 -37.65
C PRO A 72 54.70 -19.45 -37.64
N LEU A 73 55.31 -19.40 -36.44
CA LEU A 73 56.75 -19.58 -36.24
C LEU A 73 57.25 -21.00 -36.54
N GLU A 74 56.44 -22.02 -36.25
CA GLU A 74 56.77 -23.41 -36.57
C GLU A 74 56.76 -23.65 -38.08
N LYS A 75 55.86 -22.99 -38.83
CA LYS A 75 55.85 -23.03 -40.30
C LYS A 75 57.12 -22.41 -40.88
N VAL A 76 57.49 -21.21 -40.44
CA VAL A 76 58.74 -20.54 -40.83
C VAL A 76 59.97 -21.38 -40.47
N PHE A 77 59.97 -22.00 -39.28
CA PHE A 77 61.06 -22.89 -38.86
C PHE A 77 61.13 -24.17 -39.71
N PHE A 78 59.99 -24.74 -40.08
CA PHE A 78 59.93 -25.94 -40.92
C PHE A 78 60.37 -25.66 -42.36
N GLU A 79 60.00 -24.50 -42.92
CA GLU A 79 60.51 -24.02 -44.20
C GLU A 79 62.02 -23.81 -44.16
N TYR A 80 62.54 -23.16 -43.11
CA TYR A 80 63.98 -23.06 -42.86
C TYR A 80 64.63 -24.45 -42.84
N LEU A 81 64.07 -25.40 -42.09
CA LEU A 81 64.64 -26.74 -41.97
C LEU A 81 64.71 -27.45 -43.33
N GLY A 82 63.69 -27.29 -44.18
CA GLY A 82 63.67 -27.83 -45.54
C GLY A 82 64.80 -27.28 -46.41
N HIS A 83 64.96 -25.95 -46.44
CA HIS A 83 66.00 -25.29 -47.23
C HIS A 83 67.40 -25.55 -46.65
N ALA A 84 67.56 -25.48 -45.32
CA ALA A 84 68.81 -25.77 -44.62
C ALA A 84 69.29 -27.20 -44.87
N TYR A 85 68.35 -28.16 -44.92
CA TYR A 85 68.68 -29.55 -45.24
C TYR A 85 69.18 -29.71 -46.67
N VAL A 86 68.59 -29.00 -47.64
CA VAL A 86 69.06 -29.01 -49.04
C VAL A 86 70.44 -28.36 -49.16
N ALA A 87 70.66 -27.20 -48.53
CA ALA A 87 71.96 -26.53 -48.48
C ALA A 87 73.04 -27.42 -47.83
N TYR A 88 72.69 -28.12 -46.74
CA TYR A 88 73.58 -29.08 -46.09
C TYR A 88 73.96 -30.26 -47.01
N MET A 89 72.98 -30.83 -47.73
CA MET A 89 73.21 -31.94 -48.65
C MET A 89 74.02 -31.54 -49.88
N THR A 90 73.96 -30.27 -50.29
CA THR A 90 74.75 -29.70 -51.39
C THR A 90 76.12 -29.16 -50.95
N GLN A 91 76.40 -29.16 -49.64
CA GLN A 91 77.60 -28.59 -49.01
C GLN A 91 77.77 -27.08 -49.25
N ASP A 92 76.66 -26.37 -49.46
CA ASP A 92 76.67 -24.91 -49.56
C ASP A 92 76.60 -24.31 -48.14
N THR A 93 77.77 -23.91 -47.64
CA THR A 93 77.90 -23.31 -46.31
C THR A 93 77.45 -21.84 -46.28
N GLU A 94 77.54 -21.13 -47.40
CA GLU A 94 77.17 -19.71 -47.49
C GLU A 94 75.66 -19.54 -47.50
N GLU A 95 74.96 -20.41 -48.25
CA GLU A 95 73.49 -20.45 -48.25
C GLU A 95 72.93 -20.83 -46.87
N LEU A 96 73.57 -21.77 -46.18
CA LEU A 96 73.15 -22.18 -44.83
C LEU A 96 73.27 -21.04 -43.80
N GLU A 97 74.36 -20.27 -43.84
CA GLU A 97 74.58 -19.13 -42.95
C GLU A 97 73.58 -18.01 -43.24
N SER A 98 73.36 -17.67 -44.52
CA SER A 98 72.35 -16.68 -44.92
C SER A 98 70.94 -17.08 -44.48
N LEU A 99 70.60 -18.36 -44.58
CA LEU A 99 69.29 -18.85 -44.19
C LEU A 99 69.10 -18.81 -42.66
N ALA A 100 70.16 -19.06 -41.89
CA ALA A 100 70.14 -18.97 -40.43
C ALA A 100 70.02 -17.52 -39.96
N GLU A 101 70.71 -16.58 -40.61
CA GLU A 101 70.57 -15.14 -40.35
C GLU A 101 69.15 -14.65 -40.64
N GLY A 102 68.57 -15.07 -41.76
CA GLY A 102 67.19 -14.75 -42.12
C GLY A 102 66.18 -15.26 -41.09
N LEU A 103 66.35 -16.49 -40.62
CA LEU A 103 65.53 -17.05 -39.55
C LEU A 103 65.67 -16.23 -38.26
N ASN A 104 66.90 -15.95 -37.84
CA ASN A 104 67.15 -15.21 -36.60
C ASN A 104 66.54 -13.81 -36.65
N ALA A 105 66.60 -13.11 -37.79
CA ALA A 105 65.98 -11.80 -37.95
C ALA A 105 64.45 -11.85 -37.75
N VAL A 106 63.76 -12.86 -38.29
CA VAL A 106 62.31 -13.05 -38.11
C VAL A 106 61.97 -13.34 -36.65
N PHE A 107 62.76 -14.17 -35.97
CA PHE A 107 62.56 -14.44 -34.55
C PHE A 107 62.81 -13.19 -33.68
N GLU A 108 63.87 -12.43 -33.97
CA GLU A 108 64.16 -11.18 -33.27
C GLU A 108 63.04 -10.15 -33.43
N GLU A 109 62.54 -9.95 -34.65
CA GLU A 109 61.38 -9.07 -34.90
C GLU A 109 60.16 -9.52 -34.10
N LYS A 110 59.87 -10.82 -34.10
CA LYS A 110 58.71 -11.34 -33.38
C LYS A 110 58.87 -11.24 -31.86
N ILE A 111 60.07 -11.46 -31.34
CA ILE A 111 60.41 -11.29 -29.93
C ILE A 111 60.20 -9.83 -29.52
N GLN A 112 60.71 -8.87 -30.30
CA GLN A 112 60.50 -7.44 -30.06
C GLN A 112 59.02 -7.08 -30.05
N PHE A 113 58.26 -7.56 -31.04
CA PHE A 113 56.80 -7.36 -31.08
C PHE A 113 56.10 -7.89 -29.82
N ILE A 114 56.51 -9.06 -29.31
CA ILE A 114 55.94 -9.63 -28.07
C ILE A 114 56.29 -8.75 -26.86
N TYR A 115 57.51 -8.23 -26.78
CA TYR A 115 57.90 -7.30 -25.71
C TYR A 115 57.08 -6.01 -25.75
N ASP A 116 56.95 -5.40 -26.92
CA ASP A 116 56.16 -4.17 -27.11
C ASP A 116 54.69 -4.37 -26.75
N GLU A 117 54.10 -5.49 -27.18
CA GLU A 117 52.71 -5.81 -26.83
C GLU A 117 52.56 -6.12 -25.34
N ALA A 118 53.53 -6.80 -24.72
CA ALA A 118 53.51 -7.04 -23.28
C ALA A 118 53.60 -5.75 -22.46
N GLU A 119 54.46 -4.80 -22.88
CA GLU A 119 54.56 -3.47 -22.25
C GLU A 119 53.25 -2.69 -22.41
N ARG A 120 52.68 -2.68 -23.61
CA ARG A 120 51.38 -2.06 -23.87
C ARG A 120 50.26 -2.65 -23.01
N GLN A 121 50.22 -3.97 -22.85
CA GLN A 121 49.23 -4.62 -22.00
C GLN A 121 49.46 -4.30 -20.52
N ALA A 122 50.71 -4.17 -20.08
CA ALA A 122 51.03 -3.73 -18.73
C ALA A 122 50.53 -2.29 -18.47
N ASP A 123 50.73 -1.38 -19.41
CA ASP A 123 50.23 0.01 -19.32
C ASP A 123 48.70 0.07 -19.25
N ILE A 124 48.01 -0.72 -20.09
CA ILE A 124 46.55 -0.80 -20.08
C ILE A 124 46.06 -1.35 -18.74
N ASN A 125 46.67 -2.42 -18.23
CA ASN A 125 46.31 -3.00 -16.94
C ASN A 125 46.54 -2.00 -15.80
N MET A 126 47.64 -1.25 -15.81
CA MET A 126 47.90 -0.21 -14.82
C MET A 126 46.84 0.90 -14.85
N ALA A 127 46.45 1.35 -16.05
CA ALA A 127 45.39 2.34 -16.21
C ALA A 127 44.03 1.85 -15.71
N LEU A 128 43.70 0.58 -15.99
CA LEU A 128 42.48 -0.07 -15.49
C LEU A 128 42.49 -0.24 -13.97
N GLU A 129 43.61 -0.61 -13.38
CA GLU A 129 43.76 -0.69 -11.92
C GLU A 129 43.54 0.66 -11.24
N ASP A 130 44.03 1.74 -11.84
CA ASP A 130 43.81 3.09 -11.33
C ASP A 130 42.36 3.55 -11.49
N GLU A 131 41.68 3.18 -12.59
CA GLU A 131 40.24 3.40 -12.74
C GLU A 131 39.44 2.65 -11.68
N ILE A 132 39.78 1.39 -11.41
CA ILE A 132 39.15 0.59 -10.35
C ILE A 132 39.32 1.26 -8.99
N LYS A 133 40.54 1.69 -8.64
CA LYS A 133 40.80 2.41 -7.36
C LYS A 133 39.97 3.70 -7.26
N GLN A 134 39.82 4.44 -8.35
CA GLN A 134 38.98 5.64 -8.37
C GLN A 134 37.51 5.29 -8.16
N MET A 135 37.00 4.24 -8.81
CA MET A 135 35.62 3.77 -8.61
C MET A 135 35.40 3.29 -7.18
N ASP A 136 36.33 2.55 -6.60
CA ASP A 136 36.27 2.08 -5.22
C ASP A 136 36.26 3.25 -4.22
N SER A 137 37.06 4.30 -4.47
CA SER A 137 37.05 5.50 -3.63
C SER A 137 35.69 6.23 -3.67
N LYS A 138 35.04 6.27 -4.84
CA LYS A 138 33.68 6.83 -4.99
C LYS A 138 32.64 5.94 -4.32
N ALA A 139 32.78 4.61 -4.45
CA ALA A 139 31.91 3.64 -3.78
C ALA A 139 32.03 3.72 -2.26
N ALA A 140 33.23 3.99 -1.72
CA ALA A 140 33.45 4.19 -0.29
C ALA A 140 32.75 5.46 0.25
N SER A 141 32.50 6.47 -0.59
CA SER A 141 31.73 7.68 -0.22
C SER A 141 30.21 7.50 -0.37
N LEU A 142 29.76 6.45 -1.07
CA LEU A 142 28.34 6.12 -1.23
C LEU A 142 27.60 5.85 0.11
N PRO A 143 28.12 5.06 1.07
CA PRO A 143 27.44 4.85 2.34
C PRO A 143 27.25 6.13 3.14
N GLU A 144 28.23 7.04 3.15
CA GLU A 144 28.09 8.36 3.80
C GLU A 144 26.99 9.20 3.13
N SER A 145 26.89 9.13 1.80
CA SER A 145 25.85 9.82 1.05
C SER A 145 24.45 9.23 1.28
N LEU A 146 24.36 7.90 1.42
CA LEU A 146 23.12 7.20 1.78
C LEU A 146 22.68 7.54 3.21
N GLU A 147 23.61 7.58 4.17
CA GLU A 147 23.33 7.99 5.55
C GLU A 147 22.84 9.45 5.60
N LYS A 148 23.47 10.35 4.83
CA LYS A 148 22.98 11.74 4.67
C LYS A 148 21.56 11.78 4.10
N LEU A 149 21.25 10.95 3.10
CA LEU A 149 19.92 10.89 2.50
C LEU A 149 18.89 10.37 3.51
N GLU A 150 19.21 9.32 4.26
CA GLU A 150 18.35 8.78 5.32
C GLU A 150 18.09 9.83 6.40
N ASN A 151 19.14 10.51 6.88
CA ASN A 151 19.04 11.61 7.84
C ASN A 151 18.21 12.81 7.32
N LEU A 152 18.27 13.12 6.03
CA LEU A 152 17.42 14.15 5.44
C LEU A 152 15.97 13.69 5.33
N ASN A 153 15.73 12.41 5.04
CA ASN A 153 14.39 11.84 4.95
C ASN A 153 13.70 11.76 6.33
N THR A 154 14.44 11.38 7.37
CA THR A 154 13.93 11.40 8.75
C THR A 154 13.55 12.82 9.17
N LYS A 155 14.44 13.81 8.94
CA LYS A 155 14.14 15.24 9.18
C LYS A 155 12.93 15.73 8.38
N ALA A 156 12.80 15.35 7.11
CA ALA A 156 11.66 15.71 6.29
C ALA A 156 10.34 15.13 6.84
N ASN A 157 10.38 13.90 7.35
CA ASN A 157 9.22 13.27 7.99
C ASN A 157 8.85 13.97 9.31
N ASP A 158 9.84 14.34 10.12
CA ASP A 158 9.62 15.10 11.36
C ASP A 158 9.02 16.47 11.06
N TYR A 159 9.51 17.18 10.04
CA TYR A 159 8.89 18.44 9.61
C TYR A 159 7.46 18.27 9.11
N ARG A 160 7.15 17.19 8.38
CA ARG A 160 5.75 16.89 7.99
C ARG A 160 4.85 16.71 9.20
N LYS A 161 5.28 15.92 10.21
CA LYS A 161 4.51 15.74 11.46
C LYS A 161 4.29 17.07 12.19
N VAL A 162 5.31 17.93 12.25
CA VAL A 162 5.17 19.27 12.85
C VAL A 162 4.17 20.12 12.08
N ILE A 163 4.20 20.10 10.75
CA ILE A 163 3.25 20.83 9.91
C ILE A 163 1.82 20.31 10.15
N GLU A 164 1.61 18.99 10.16
CA GLU A 164 0.30 18.39 10.45
C GLU A 164 -0.24 18.82 11.83
N ASN A 165 0.61 18.77 12.86
CA ASN A 165 0.23 19.23 14.20
C ASN A 165 -0.12 20.72 14.24
N LEU A 166 0.63 21.56 13.53
CA LEU A 166 0.34 22.99 13.44
C LEU A 166 -0.96 23.29 12.69
N LEU A 167 -1.25 22.52 11.64
CA LEU A 167 -2.52 22.63 10.90
C LEU A 167 -3.71 22.21 11.77
N ALA A 168 -3.60 21.10 12.50
CA ALA A 168 -4.62 20.66 13.45
C ALA A 168 -4.85 21.71 14.55
N TYR A 169 -3.78 22.27 15.12
CA TYR A 169 -3.88 23.36 16.09
C TYR A 169 -4.54 24.60 15.50
N LYS A 170 -4.18 24.99 14.28
CA LYS A 170 -4.81 26.13 13.59
C LYS A 170 -6.31 25.91 13.42
N GLU A 171 -6.73 24.71 13.03
CA GLU A 171 -8.13 24.34 12.87
C GLU A 171 -8.89 24.42 14.20
N ASP A 172 -8.35 23.79 15.26
CA ASP A 172 -8.90 23.85 16.62
C ASP A 172 -9.06 25.28 17.14
N PHE A 173 -8.05 26.12 16.94
CA PHE A 173 -8.10 27.52 17.36
C PHE A 173 -9.09 28.32 16.52
N SER A 174 -9.17 28.07 15.22
CA SER A 174 -10.17 28.72 14.35
C SER A 174 -11.59 28.37 14.77
N ALA A 175 -11.85 27.11 15.14
CA ALA A 175 -13.14 26.65 15.65
C ALA A 175 -13.46 27.29 17.00
N LYS A 176 -12.49 27.37 17.91
CA LYS A 176 -12.65 28.06 19.21
C LYS A 176 -12.94 29.55 19.03
N VAL A 177 -12.23 30.23 18.14
CA VAL A 177 -12.46 31.65 17.81
C VAL A 177 -13.85 31.85 17.23
N SER A 178 -14.28 31.02 16.28
CA SER A 178 -15.62 31.06 15.70
C SER A 178 -16.70 30.89 16.77
N LYS A 179 -16.57 29.89 17.65
CA LYS A 179 -17.49 29.67 18.77
C LYS A 179 -17.54 30.86 19.72
N LYS A 180 -16.39 31.45 20.06
CA LYS A 180 -16.31 32.62 20.94
C LYS A 180 -16.93 33.86 20.30
N ASN A 181 -16.74 34.07 18.99
CA ASN A 181 -17.38 35.15 18.25
C ASN A 181 -18.91 34.98 18.24
N LEU A 182 -19.42 33.77 18.03
CA LEU A 182 -20.87 33.52 18.12
C LEU A 182 -21.42 33.80 19.52
N GLN A 183 -20.72 33.37 20.58
CA GLN A 183 -21.09 33.68 21.96
C GLN A 183 -21.06 35.18 22.25
N LEU A 184 -20.06 35.89 21.70
CA LEU A 184 -19.94 37.33 21.84
C LEU A 184 -21.14 38.04 21.18
N GLN A 185 -21.48 37.68 19.94
CA GLN A 185 -22.63 38.22 19.23
C GLN A 185 -23.96 37.97 19.96
N GLU A 186 -24.16 36.76 20.49
CA GLU A 186 -25.36 36.43 21.26
C GLU A 186 -25.45 37.27 22.55
N ASN A 187 -24.32 37.43 23.26
CA ASN A 187 -24.25 38.26 24.45
C ASN A 187 -24.46 39.75 24.13
N GLU A 188 -23.90 40.26 23.03
CA GLU A 188 -24.13 41.63 22.57
C GLU A 188 -25.60 41.87 22.25
N LYS A 189 -26.27 40.91 21.62
CA LYS A 189 -27.72 40.98 21.36
C LYS A 189 -28.52 41.02 22.66
N LYS A 190 -28.26 40.11 23.61
CA LYS A 190 -28.90 40.08 24.93
C LYS A 190 -28.66 41.39 25.69
N LEU A 191 -27.45 41.92 25.63
CA LEU A 191 -27.10 43.17 26.29
C LEU A 191 -27.83 44.36 25.64
N GLY A 192 -28.00 44.35 24.31
CA GLY A 192 -28.85 45.27 23.56
C GLY A 192 -30.32 45.20 24.01
N GLU A 193 -30.89 44.00 24.10
CA GLU A 193 -32.26 43.78 24.58
C GLU A 193 -32.46 44.25 26.03
N ILE A 194 -31.51 43.95 26.92
CA ILE A 194 -31.56 44.45 28.31
C ILE A 194 -31.48 45.98 28.33
N ARG A 195 -30.62 46.60 27.51
CA ARG A 195 -30.53 48.07 27.41
C ARG A 195 -31.85 48.68 26.92
N THR A 196 -32.52 48.10 25.94
CA THR A 196 -33.83 48.61 25.47
C THR A 196 -34.90 48.44 26.53
N ILE A 197 -34.94 47.31 27.24
CA ILE A 197 -35.85 47.07 28.35
C ILE A 197 -35.60 48.09 29.48
N VAL A 198 -34.35 48.27 29.91
CA VAL A 198 -33.97 49.24 30.96
C VAL A 198 -34.38 50.65 30.55
N ASN A 199 -34.15 51.04 29.31
CA ASN A 199 -34.59 52.35 28.82
C ASN A 199 -36.11 52.48 28.82
N SER A 200 -36.84 51.44 28.40
CA SER A 200 -38.31 51.44 28.45
C SER A 200 -38.86 51.54 29.87
N LEU A 201 -38.22 50.84 30.83
CA LEU A 201 -38.58 50.88 32.24
C LEU A 201 -38.27 52.23 32.85
N LYS A 202 -37.12 52.84 32.53
CA LYS A 202 -36.79 54.21 32.95
C LYS A 202 -37.84 55.20 32.45
N VAL A 203 -38.22 55.14 31.17
CA VAL A 203 -39.28 56.00 30.61
C VAL A 203 -40.61 55.78 31.32
N LYS A 204 -41.01 54.52 31.56
CA LYS A 204 -42.23 54.19 32.31
C LYS A 204 -42.19 54.74 33.74
N ILE A 205 -41.08 54.56 34.48
CA ILE A 205 -40.91 55.09 35.83
C ILE A 205 -40.98 56.62 35.83
N SER A 206 -40.28 57.29 34.91
CA SER A 206 -40.36 58.76 34.77
C SER A 206 -41.77 59.24 34.45
N SER A 207 -42.54 58.49 33.66
CA SER A 207 -43.94 58.82 33.35
C SER A 207 -44.90 58.60 34.52
N GLN A 208 -44.56 57.72 35.47
CA GLN A 208 -45.42 57.39 36.60
C GLN A 208 -45.43 58.46 37.69
N GLY A 209 -44.59 59.51 37.62
CA GLY A 209 -44.64 60.64 38.54
C GLY A 209 -44.51 60.28 40.02
N LEU A 210 -44.01 59.07 40.33
CA LEU A 210 -43.83 58.58 41.69
C LEU A 210 -42.52 59.13 42.25
N THR A 211 -42.61 59.89 43.32
CA THR A 211 -41.43 60.38 44.03
C THR A 211 -40.82 59.23 44.83
N THR A 212 -39.52 59.25 45.09
CA THR A 212 -38.84 58.24 45.94
C THR A 212 -39.52 58.09 47.32
N GLU A 213 -40.16 59.16 47.80
CA GLU A 213 -40.95 59.17 49.03
C GLU A 213 -42.27 58.37 48.90
N ASP A 214 -42.92 58.40 47.75
CA ASP A 214 -44.15 57.61 47.50
C ASP A 214 -43.85 56.11 47.45
N VAL A 215 -42.70 55.71 46.88
CA VAL A 215 -42.25 54.31 46.87
C VAL A 215 -41.99 53.81 48.28
N ARG A 216 -41.31 54.62 49.11
CA ARG A 216 -41.08 54.30 50.52
C ARG A 216 -42.39 54.19 51.31
N ARG A 217 -43.38 55.06 51.03
CA ARG A 217 -44.72 54.97 51.62
C ARG A 217 -45.43 53.68 51.22
N MET A 218 -45.34 53.28 49.95
CA MET A 218 -45.91 52.02 49.46
C MET A 218 -45.23 50.79 50.07
N GLU A 219 -43.91 50.81 50.30
CA GLU A 219 -43.21 49.71 50.99
C GLU A 219 -43.70 49.54 52.43
N LEU A 220 -43.84 50.65 53.16
CA LEU A 220 -44.37 50.65 54.53
C LEU A 220 -45.83 50.16 54.58
N GLU A 221 -46.67 50.61 53.64
CA GLU A 221 -48.05 50.10 53.54
C GLU A 221 -48.10 48.62 53.14
N GLN A 222 -47.21 48.17 52.25
CA GLN A 222 -47.14 46.76 51.86
C GLN A 222 -46.76 45.87 53.05
N VAL A 223 -45.76 46.27 53.85
CA VAL A 223 -45.38 45.54 55.07
C VAL A 223 -46.56 45.51 56.05
N ARG A 224 -47.20 46.66 56.30
CA ARG A 224 -48.38 46.77 57.18
C ARG A 224 -49.54 45.88 56.70
N LEU A 225 -49.82 45.86 55.40
CA LEU A 225 -50.88 45.03 54.81
C LEU A 225 -50.54 43.54 54.89
N LYS A 226 -49.28 43.14 54.65
CA LYS A 226 -48.83 41.75 54.82
C LYS A 226 -48.99 41.29 56.26
N GLU A 227 -48.57 42.10 57.23
CA GLU A 227 -48.76 41.80 58.66
C GLU A 227 -50.24 41.72 59.03
N GLY A 228 -51.08 42.63 58.52
CA GLY A 228 -52.53 42.59 58.72
C GLY A 228 -53.19 41.34 58.11
N LEU A 229 -52.73 40.92 56.93
CA LEU A 229 -53.18 39.71 56.26
C LEU A 229 -52.83 38.46 57.07
N GLU A 230 -51.59 38.35 57.56
CA GLU A 230 -51.17 37.21 58.38
C GLU A 230 -51.94 37.15 59.70
N ARG A 231 -52.14 38.29 60.38
CA ARG A 231 -53.01 38.35 61.57
C ARG A 231 -54.44 37.90 61.27
N SER A 232 -55.02 38.36 60.18
CA SER A 232 -56.38 37.99 59.77
C SER A 232 -56.49 36.50 59.43
N LYS A 233 -55.48 35.92 58.75
CA LYS A 233 -55.40 34.47 58.49
C LYS A 233 -55.32 33.67 59.80
N GLU A 234 -54.52 34.13 60.76
CA GLU A 234 -54.37 33.48 62.05
C GLU A 234 -55.68 33.55 62.87
N THR A 235 -56.34 34.71 62.92
CA THR A 235 -57.67 34.85 63.54
C THR A 235 -58.71 33.94 62.87
N LYS A 236 -58.71 33.89 61.52
CA LYS A 236 -59.61 33.00 60.77
C LYS A 236 -59.37 31.54 61.11
N LYS A 237 -58.12 31.11 61.22
CA LYS A 237 -57.75 29.74 61.60
C LYS A 237 -58.22 29.42 63.02
N SER A 238 -57.98 30.32 63.98
CA SER A 238 -58.45 30.16 65.36
C SER A 238 -59.98 30.03 65.44
N ASN A 239 -60.72 30.91 64.78
CA ASN A 239 -62.19 30.86 64.76
C ASN A 239 -62.71 29.59 64.09
N ASN A 240 -62.04 29.10 63.05
CA ASN A 240 -62.39 27.84 62.40
C ASN A 240 -62.15 26.64 63.34
N ASP A 241 -61.05 26.64 64.09
CA ASP A 241 -60.76 25.59 65.07
C ASP A 241 -61.78 25.61 66.22
N GLU A 242 -62.24 26.78 66.65
CA GLU A 242 -63.34 26.93 67.61
C GLU A 242 -64.69 26.45 67.04
N LEU A 243 -65.00 26.80 65.79
CA LEU A 243 -66.19 26.32 65.10
C LEU A 243 -66.22 24.79 65.04
N LEU A 244 -65.11 24.16 64.63
CA LEU A 244 -65.00 22.71 64.56
C LEU A 244 -65.18 22.04 65.94
N LYS A 245 -64.68 22.66 67.02
CA LYS A 245 -64.93 22.18 68.39
C LYS A 245 -66.41 22.27 68.75
N HIS A 246 -67.06 23.40 68.45
CA HIS A 246 -68.48 23.59 68.72
C HIS A 246 -69.36 22.64 67.88
N GLU A 247 -69.02 22.39 66.61
CA GLU A 247 -69.68 21.40 65.77
C GLU A 247 -69.54 19.98 66.34
N ALA A 248 -68.33 19.60 66.78
CA ALA A 248 -68.10 18.30 67.42
C ALA A 248 -68.90 18.14 68.73
N GLU A 249 -68.96 19.19 69.55
CA GLU A 249 -69.80 19.20 70.75
C GLU A 249 -71.29 19.12 70.42
N LEU A 250 -71.75 19.85 69.42
CA LEU A 250 -73.13 19.83 68.95
C LEU A 250 -73.50 18.43 68.44
N SER A 251 -72.67 17.80 67.60
CA SER A 251 -72.85 16.43 67.13
C SER A 251 -72.88 15.43 68.28
N LYS A 252 -72.04 15.60 69.32
CA LYS A 252 -72.06 14.73 70.52
C LYS A 252 -73.34 14.90 71.33
N ARG A 253 -73.81 16.14 71.52
CA ARG A 253 -75.08 16.43 72.20
C ARG A 253 -76.27 15.92 71.40
N PHE A 254 -76.24 16.07 70.07
CA PHE A 254 -77.25 15.57 69.16
C PHE A 254 -77.32 14.04 69.19
N GLY A 255 -76.18 13.34 69.14
CA GLY A 255 -76.13 11.88 69.29
C GLY A 255 -76.69 11.40 70.64
N LYS A 256 -76.41 12.10 71.75
CA LYS A 256 -77.05 11.82 73.05
C LYS A 256 -78.55 12.05 73.02
N LEU A 257 -79.03 13.12 72.38
CA LEU A 257 -80.45 13.41 72.25
C LEU A 257 -81.14 12.33 71.42
N GLU A 258 -80.54 11.91 70.29
CA GLU A 258 -81.03 10.80 69.47
C GLU A 258 -81.08 9.50 70.25
N GLU A 259 -80.08 9.20 71.08
CA GLU A 259 -80.07 8.02 71.96
C GLU A 259 -81.19 8.08 73.00
N ILE A 260 -81.41 9.24 73.63
CA ILE A 260 -82.53 9.45 74.57
C ILE A 260 -83.88 9.33 73.86
N VAL A 261 -84.04 9.92 72.68
CA VAL A 261 -85.27 9.82 71.88
C VAL A 261 -85.51 8.38 71.45
N LYS A 262 -84.46 7.65 71.06
CA LYS A 262 -84.55 6.22 70.71
C LYS A 262 -84.94 5.37 71.92
N ASN A 263 -84.35 5.63 73.08
CA ASN A 263 -84.67 4.96 74.35
C ASN A 263 -86.07 5.30 74.87
N TYR A 264 -86.53 6.54 74.67
CA TYR A 264 -87.90 6.95 74.99
C TYR A 264 -88.89 6.29 74.04
N ASN A 265 -88.63 6.31 72.72
CA ASN A 265 -89.48 5.67 71.73
C ASN A 265 -89.56 4.15 71.92
N SER A 266 -88.45 3.49 72.30
CA SER A 266 -88.48 2.05 72.60
C SER A 266 -89.30 1.75 73.86
N LYS A 267 -89.07 2.48 74.97
CA LYS A 267 -89.85 2.32 76.21
C LYS A 267 -91.34 2.67 76.04
N ALA A 268 -91.65 3.68 75.24
CA ALA A 268 -93.02 4.10 74.97
C ALA A 268 -93.73 3.13 74.01
N SER A 269 -93.00 2.45 73.12
CA SER A 269 -93.49 1.31 72.34
C SER A 269 -93.71 0.06 73.20
N GLU A 270 -92.86 -0.19 74.21
CA GLU A 270 -93.02 -1.27 75.19
C GLU A 270 -94.24 -1.05 76.10
N LEU A 271 -94.53 0.20 76.46
CA LEU A 271 -95.64 0.58 77.35
C LEU A 271 -96.97 0.86 76.60
N GLN A 272 -97.07 0.59 75.29
CA GLN A 272 -98.25 0.80 74.43
C GLN A 272 -98.84 2.23 74.40
N PHE A 273 -98.08 3.26 74.80
CA PHE A 273 -98.56 4.64 74.86
C PHE A 273 -98.40 5.44 73.55
N ILE A 274 -97.89 4.84 72.46
CA ILE A 274 -97.77 5.52 71.14
C ILE A 274 -98.65 4.81 70.08
N PRO A 275 -99.65 5.50 69.50
CA PRO A 275 -100.48 4.99 68.41
C PRO A 275 -99.68 4.74 67.12
N ILE A 276 -100.08 3.71 66.36
CA ILE A 276 -99.44 3.14 65.16
C ILE A 276 -99.41 4.12 63.95
N THR A 277 -99.73 5.39 64.14
CA THR A 277 -99.86 6.43 63.10
C THR A 277 -98.80 7.54 63.17
N ALA A 278 -97.78 7.44 64.04
CA ALA A 278 -96.72 8.44 64.12
C ALA A 278 -95.56 8.20 63.12
N LYS A 279 -95.16 9.26 62.42
CA LYS A 279 -94.33 9.27 61.19
C LYS A 279 -92.88 8.76 61.33
N ASN A 280 -92.40 8.37 62.53
CA ASN A 280 -91.01 7.93 62.76
C ASN A 280 -90.87 6.65 63.63
N SER A 281 -91.89 5.79 63.66
CA SER A 281 -91.75 4.41 64.15
C SER A 281 -91.19 3.50 63.05
N GLY A 282 -89.88 3.27 63.05
CA GLY A 282 -89.19 2.48 62.02
C GLY A 282 -89.85 1.11 61.78
N GLN A 283 -90.36 0.91 60.56
CA GLN A 283 -91.11 -0.28 60.15
C GLN A 283 -90.22 -1.54 60.15
N LYS A 284 -90.61 -2.58 60.90
CA LYS A 284 -90.32 -3.98 60.54
C LYS A 284 -91.64 -4.61 60.08
N LYS A 285 -91.86 -4.70 58.77
CA LYS A 285 -92.99 -5.42 58.16
C LYS A 285 -92.73 -6.93 58.23
N ILE A 286 -93.57 -7.64 58.97
CA ILE A 286 -93.81 -9.07 58.79
C ILE A 286 -95.24 -9.18 58.30
N ASN A 287 -95.45 -9.74 57.10
CA ASN A 287 -96.72 -10.37 56.76
C ASN A 287 -96.50 -11.44 55.68
N ASP A 288 -96.69 -12.68 56.12
CA ASP A 288 -97.02 -13.83 55.29
C ASP A 288 -98.29 -13.59 54.45
N ARG A 289 -98.28 -14.05 53.19
CA ARG A 289 -99.24 -15.05 52.67
C ARG A 289 -99.07 -15.29 51.17
N ASN A 290 -98.50 -16.45 50.86
CA ASN A 290 -99.06 -17.51 50.00
C ASN A 290 -99.84 -17.16 48.70
N ARG A 291 -99.35 -17.79 47.62
CA ARG A 291 -100.05 -18.34 46.42
C ARG A 291 -100.51 -17.33 45.36
N LYS A 292 -100.32 -17.54 44.04
CA LYS A 292 -100.02 -18.72 43.19
C LYS A 292 -99.40 -18.17 41.88
N LYS A 293 -98.21 -18.64 41.49
CA LYS A 293 -97.93 -19.66 40.45
C LYS A 293 -98.01 -19.19 38.98
N GLY A 294 -96.83 -19.11 38.36
CA GLY A 294 -96.46 -19.91 37.19
C GLY A 294 -96.62 -19.29 35.79
N ARG A 295 -95.49 -19.02 35.13
CA ARG A 295 -95.17 -19.55 33.78
C ARG A 295 -93.70 -19.27 33.41
N GLN A 296 -93.02 -20.39 33.15
CA GLN A 296 -91.71 -20.65 32.53
C GLN A 296 -90.45 -20.09 33.19
#